data_AF-A0A0C9XL98-F1
#
_entry.id   AF-A0A0C9XL98-F1
#
_cell.length_a   1.000
_cell.length_b   1.000
_cell.length_c   1.000
_cell.angle_alpha   90.00
_cell.angle_beta   90.00
_cell.angle_gamma   90.00
#
_symmetry.space_group_name_H-M   'P 1'
#
loop_
_entity.id
_entity.type
_entity.pdbx_description
1 polymer ?
#
loop_
_entity_poly.entity_id
_entity_poly.type
_entity_poly.pdbx_seq_one_letter_code
_entity_poly.pdbx_strand_id
1 'polypeptide(L)' 'FYRYREVFKTTSVITTFSLPHQHTMKHYKQLIQLFGTPNGLCSSITELKHVKAVKKPYQHTNKYRALGQMLLINQ' A
#
# COMPACT_ATOMS: atom_id res chain seq x y z
N PHE A 1 -2.44 -12.19 -12.16
CA PHE A 1 -2.57 -10.90 -12.87
C PHE A 1 -1.75 -10.88 -14.16
N TYR A 2 -0.42 -10.80 -14.14
CA TYR A 2 0.41 -10.63 -15.37
C TYR A 2 0.14 -11.64 -16.50
N ARG A 3 -0.08 -12.92 -16.18
CA ARG A 3 -0.29 -13.98 -17.18
C ARG A 3 -1.67 -13.95 -17.85
N TYR A 4 -2.68 -13.38 -17.21
CA TYR A 4 -4.07 -13.41 -17.69
C TYR A 4 -4.66 -12.00 -17.90
N ARG A 5 -3.85 -10.93 -17.74
CA ARG A 5 -4.36 -9.55 -17.79
C ARG A 5 -4.89 -9.16 -19.17
N GLU A 6 -4.40 -9.79 -20.24
CA GLU A 6 -4.85 -9.49 -21.61
C GLU A 6 -6.32 -9.78 -21.84
N VAL A 7 -6.90 -10.71 -21.06
CA VAL A 7 -8.33 -11.01 -21.16
C VAL A 7 -9.17 -9.75 -20.97
N PHE A 8 -8.76 -8.86 -20.07
CA PHE A 8 -9.48 -7.61 -19.80
C PHE A 8 -9.43 -6.60 -20.95
N LYS A 9 -8.41 -6.68 -21.83
CA LYS A 9 -8.39 -5.94 -23.09
C LYS A 9 -9.26 -6.62 -24.14
N THR A 10 -9.19 -7.95 -24.27
CA THR A 10 -9.98 -8.69 -25.26
C THR A 10 -11.48 -8.60 -25.01
N THR A 11 -11.91 -8.46 -23.75
CA THR A 11 -13.32 -8.28 -23.38
C THR A 11 -13.72 -6.80 -23.33
N SER A 12 -12.85 -5.87 -23.77
CA SER A 12 -13.08 -4.42 -23.76
C SER A 12 -13.43 -3.82 -22.39
N VAL A 13 -13.04 -4.50 -21.29
CA VAL A 13 -13.28 -4.05 -19.92
C VAL A 13 -12.32 -2.91 -19.54
N ILE A 14 -11.12 -2.89 -20.12
CA ILE A 14 -10.11 -1.86 -19.85
C ILE A 14 -9.42 -1.45 -21.15
N THR A 15 -9.30 -0.14 -21.38
CA THR A 15 -8.62 0.43 -22.56
C THR A 15 -7.09 0.38 -22.44
N THR A 16 -6.56 0.54 -21.21
CA THR A 16 -5.10 0.53 -20.97
C THR A 16 -4.74 -0.17 -19.66
N PHE A 17 -3.50 -0.68 -19.56
CA PHE A 17 -2.93 -1.20 -18.32
C PHE A 17 -2.19 -0.11 -17.50
N SER A 18 -2.47 1.16 -17.78
CA SER A 18 -1.86 2.30 -17.08
C SER A 18 -2.70 2.72 -15.87
N LEU A 19 -3.50 1.80 -15.32
CA LEU A 19 -4.36 2.10 -14.19
C LEU A 19 -3.53 2.22 -12.91
N PRO A 20 -3.80 3.24 -12.08
CA PRO A 20 -3.21 3.33 -10.75
C PRO A 20 -3.47 2.03 -9.97
N HIS A 21 -2.47 1.57 -9.23
CA HIS A 21 -2.57 0.41 -8.33
C HIS A 21 -2.82 -0.97 -8.97
N GLN A 22 -2.68 -1.15 -10.29
CA GLN A 22 -2.83 -2.48 -10.92
C GLN A 22 -1.86 -3.54 -10.38
N HIS A 23 -0.67 -3.14 -9.90
CA HIS A 23 0.30 -4.05 -9.28
C HIS A 23 -0.27 -4.74 -8.01
N THR A 24 -1.17 -4.07 -7.30
CA THR A 24 -1.73 -4.54 -6.02
C THR A 24 -2.63 -5.76 -6.22
N MET A 25 -3.15 -5.97 -7.44
CA MET A 25 -3.95 -7.15 -7.80
C MET A 25 -3.16 -8.46 -7.67
N LYS A 26 -1.82 -8.43 -7.71
CA LYS A 26 -1.00 -9.61 -7.41
C LYS A 26 -1.14 -10.05 -5.95
N HIS A 27 -1.28 -9.08 -5.05
CA HIS A 27 -1.32 -9.31 -3.61
C HIS A 27 -2.74 -9.51 -3.07
N TYR A 28 -3.76 -9.33 -3.91
CA TYR A 28 -5.19 -9.34 -3.54
C TYR A 28 -5.59 -10.54 -2.68
N LYS A 29 -5.24 -11.77 -3.12
CA LYS A 29 -5.54 -13.00 -2.34
C LYS A 29 -4.88 -12.99 -0.96
N GLN A 30 -3.62 -12.57 -0.91
CA GLN A 30 -2.83 -12.49 0.32
C GLN A 30 -3.40 -11.44 1.28
N LEU A 31 -3.80 -10.27 0.74
CA LEU A 31 -4.39 -9.20 1.52
C LEU A 31 -5.78 -9.57 2.05
N ILE A 32 -6.58 -10.34 1.31
CA ILE A 32 -7.85 -10.90 1.81
C ILE A 32 -7.59 -11.83 3.01
N GLN A 33 -6.59 -12.71 2.90
CA GLN A 33 -6.26 -13.66 3.97
C GLN A 33 -5.72 -12.97 5.23
N LEU A 34 -4.87 -11.96 5.06
CA LEU A 34 -4.21 -11.27 6.17
C LEU A 34 -5.11 -10.22 6.83
N PHE A 35 -5.98 -9.56 6.06
CA PHE A 35 -6.67 -8.35 6.50
C PHE A 35 -8.20 -8.39 6.28
N GLY A 36 -8.74 -9.51 5.79
CA GLY A 36 -10.17 -9.68 5.57
C GLY A 36 -10.78 -8.73 4.55
N THR A 37 -9.96 -8.05 3.73
CA THR A 37 -10.43 -6.98 2.84
C THR A 37 -9.97 -7.22 1.41
N PRO A 38 -10.90 -7.33 0.44
CA PRO A 38 -10.54 -7.49 -0.97
C PRO A 38 -9.83 -6.24 -1.51
N ASN A 39 -10.34 -5.04 -1.22
CA ASN A 39 -9.86 -3.81 -1.86
C ASN A 39 -8.57 -3.23 -1.25
N GLY A 40 -7.90 -3.98 -0.37
CA GLY A 40 -6.74 -3.47 0.37
C GLY A 40 -7.06 -2.30 1.30
N LEU A 41 -8.34 -2.02 1.60
CA LEU A 41 -8.76 -0.90 2.44
C LEU A 41 -8.11 -0.96 3.83
N CYS A 42 -8.07 -2.15 4.44
CA CYS A 42 -7.40 -2.37 5.72
C CYS A 42 -5.89 -2.10 5.63
N SER A 43 -5.23 -2.54 4.54
CA SER A 43 -3.81 -2.25 4.29
C SER A 43 -3.53 -0.77 4.03
N SER A 44 -4.43 -0.07 3.34
CA SER A 44 -4.35 1.38 3.13
C SER A 44 -4.53 2.15 4.43
N ILE A 45 -5.43 1.70 5.32
CA ILE A 45 -5.64 2.31 6.64
C ILE A 45 -4.41 2.12 7.52
N THR A 46 -3.84 0.91 7.57
CA THR A 46 -2.63 0.66 8.36
C THR A 46 -1.42 1.36 7.77
N GLU A 47 -1.26 1.38 6.44
CA GLU A 47 -0.18 2.14 5.78
C GLU A 47 -0.33 3.65 5.99
N LEU A 48 -1.55 4.20 5.97
CA LEU A 48 -1.79 5.61 6.28
C LEU A 48 -1.36 5.95 7.71
N LYS A 49 -1.72 5.10 8.68
CA LYS A 49 -1.28 5.25 10.08
C LYS A 49 0.23 5.11 10.21
N HIS A 50 0.84 4.14 9.52
CA HIS A 50 2.29 3.93 9.48
C HIS A 50 3.02 5.12 8.85
N VAL A 51 2.48 5.74 7.79
CA VAL A 51 3.03 6.96 7.21
C VAL A 51 3.07 8.08 8.23
N LYS A 52 1.96 8.29 8.96
CA LYS A 52 1.86 9.37 9.96
C LYS A 52 2.74 9.11 11.18
N ALA A 53 2.73 7.89 11.72
CA ALA A 53 3.42 7.55 12.96
C ALA A 53 4.90 7.17 12.76
N VAL A 54 5.31 6.79 11.55
CA VAL A 54 6.66 6.26 11.30
C VAL A 54 7.37 7.03 10.20
N LYS A 55 6.87 7.00 8.95
CA LYS A 55 7.60 7.56 7.81
C LYS A 55 7.82 9.07 7.92
N LYS A 56 6.77 9.83 8.26
CA LYS A 56 6.85 11.29 8.43
C LYS A 56 7.81 11.65 9.58
N PRO A 57 7.64 11.14 10.82
CA PRO A 57 8.59 11.41 11.90
C PRO A 57 10.03 11.05 11.56
N TYR A 58 10.26 9.88 10.96
CA TYR A 58 11.59 9.43 10.56
C TYR A 58 12.29 10.44 9.63
N GLN A 59 11.57 10.98 8.63
CA GLN A 59 12.10 12.01 7.72
C GLN A 59 12.52 13.30 8.44
N HIS A 60 11.91 13.63 9.58
CA HIS A 60 12.21 14.83 10.36
C HIS A 60 13.29 14.61 11.43
N THR A 61 13.78 13.37 11.61
CA THR A 61 14.87 13.08 12.54
C THR A 61 16.24 13.36 11.91
N ASN A 62 17.24 13.58 12.76
CA ASN A 62 18.64 13.62 12.33
C ASN A 62 19.24 12.23 12.04
N LYS A 63 18.42 11.16 12.07
CA LYS A 63 18.76 9.75 11.86
C LYS A 63 19.69 9.11 12.92
N TYR A 64 20.26 9.88 13.85
CA TYR A 64 21.02 9.36 14.98
C TYR A 64 20.10 9.06 16.15
N ARG A 65 19.99 7.78 16.57
CA ARG A 65 19.03 7.34 17.60
C ARG A 65 17.59 7.80 17.30
N ALA A 66 17.17 7.64 16.04
CA ALA A 66 15.91 8.17 15.51
C ALA A 66 14.66 7.70 16.27
N LEU A 67 14.63 6.50 16.83
CA LEU A 67 13.45 5.96 17.52
C LEU A 67 12.97 6.87 18.66
N GLY A 68 13.89 7.36 19.51
CA GLY A 68 13.54 8.27 20.60
C GLY A 68 13.00 9.61 20.11
N GLN A 69 13.59 10.13 19.03
CA GLN A 69 13.10 11.37 18.40
C GLN A 69 11.72 11.16 17.76
N MET A 70 11.50 10.04 17.09
CA MET A 70 10.20 9.70 16.51
C MET A 70 9.12 9.56 17.58
N LEU A 71 9.44 8.99 18.75
CA LEU A 71 8.51 8.91 19.87
C LEU A 71 8.14 10.29 20.41
N LEU A 72 9.10 11.22 20.51
CA LEU A 72 8.85 12.60 20.91
C LEU A 72 8.02 13.38 19.88
N ILE A 73 8.28 13.17 18.58
CA ILE A 73 7.54 13.82 17.49
C ILE A 73 6.07 13.33 17.41
N ASN A 74 5.80 12.11 17.88
CA ASN A 74 4.46 11.49 17.83
C ASN A 74 3.63 11.67 19.11
N GLN A 75 4.12 12.42 20.11
CA GLN A 75 3.32 12.83 21.27
C GLN A 75 2.20 13.80 20.85
#